data_AF-A0A069N9M0-F1
#
_entry.id   AF-A0A069N9M0-F1
#
_cell.length_a   1.000
_cell.length_b   1.000
_cell.length_c   1.000
_cell.angle_alpha   90.00
_cell.angle_beta   90.00
_cell.angle_gamma   90.00
#
_symmetry.space_group_name_H-M   'P 1'
#
loop_
_entity.id
_entity.type
_entity.pdbx_description
1 polymer ?
#
loop_
_entity_poly.entity_id
_entity_poly.type
_entity_poly.pdbx_seq_one_letter_code
_entity_poly.pdbx_strand_id
1 'polypeptide(L)'
;MPAEGDNKPSGGGKGTCCLSYPRKWQPDLRLTVRWLADKKMDGKTFGYWYKAENVRIAQYGSQNGGAWMIFLPGDRVRLMITDGNHDGGNNPNNRPADDDPLVVKGVLDDEWNRLYREGGTTQ
;
A
#
# COMPACT_ATOMS: atom_id res chain seq x y z
N MET A 1 -0.78 9.60 -8.30
CA MET A 1 -1.13 9.53 -9.73
C MET A 1 -1.32 8.04 -10.10
N PRO A 2 -1.58 7.61 -11.34
CA PRO A 2 -1.18 6.27 -11.78
C PRO A 2 0.35 6.14 -11.70
N ALA A 3 0.91 4.92 -11.73
CA ALA A 3 2.33 4.77 -12.01
C ALA A 3 2.53 5.20 -13.46
N GLU A 4 3.19 6.33 -13.69
CA GLU A 4 3.57 6.72 -15.05
C GLU A 4 4.55 5.67 -15.60
N GLY A 5 4.51 5.41 -16.91
CA GLY A 5 5.32 4.40 -17.60
C GLY A 5 6.84 4.54 -17.45
N ASP A 6 7.30 5.55 -16.72
CA ASP A 6 8.70 5.90 -16.47
C ASP A 6 9.29 5.21 -15.23
N ASN A 7 8.73 4.08 -14.77
CA ASN A 7 9.20 3.34 -13.59
C ASN A 7 9.25 4.15 -12.28
N LYS A 8 8.57 5.30 -12.19
CA LYS A 8 8.46 6.04 -10.92
C LYS A 8 7.34 5.45 -10.06
N PRO A 9 7.58 5.23 -8.76
CA PRO A 9 6.54 4.75 -7.87
C PRO A 9 5.45 5.81 -7.76
N SER A 10 4.18 5.41 -7.92
CA SER A 10 3.08 6.33 -7.62
C SER A 10 2.60 6.12 -6.19
N GLY A 11 2.64 7.18 -5.41
CA GLY A 11 1.95 7.21 -4.12
C GLY A 11 0.43 7.18 -4.29
N GLY A 12 -0.25 6.69 -3.24
CA GLY A 12 -1.61 7.13 -2.94
C GLY A 12 -1.68 8.67 -3.02
N GLY A 13 -2.84 9.22 -3.37
CA GLY A 13 -3.00 10.70 -3.40
C GLY A 13 -2.65 11.34 -2.05
N LYS A 14 -2.70 12.68 -2.00
CA LYS A 14 -2.54 13.54 -0.81
C LYS A 14 -2.76 12.73 0.49
N GLY A 15 -1.70 12.55 1.28
CA GLY A 15 -1.51 11.46 2.25
C GLY A 15 -2.63 11.25 3.28
N THR A 16 -3.74 10.67 2.85
CA THR A 16 -4.88 10.30 3.68
C THR A 16 -4.92 8.78 3.82
N CYS A 17 -3.91 8.21 4.47
CA CYS A 17 -3.97 6.83 4.93
C CYS A 17 -3.73 6.83 6.44
N CYS A 18 -4.82 6.71 7.21
CA CYS A 18 -4.74 6.45 8.64
C CYS A 18 -4.44 4.96 8.81
N LEU A 19 -3.16 4.57 8.66
CA LEU A 19 -2.69 3.23 9.02
C LEU A 19 -2.34 3.23 10.51
N SER A 20 -3.02 2.39 11.30
CA SER A 20 -2.55 2.03 12.65
C SER A 20 -1.60 0.85 12.54
N TYR A 21 -0.33 1.03 12.91
CA TYR A 21 0.68 -0.02 12.92
C TYR A 21 1.43 -0.06 14.26
N PRO A 22 2.01 -1.21 14.67
CA PRO A 22 2.70 -1.32 15.96
C PRO A 22 3.89 -0.35 16.06
N ARG A 23 4.11 0.24 17.24
CA ARG A 23 5.29 1.12 17.45
C ARG A 23 6.63 0.41 17.27
N LYS A 24 6.68 -0.88 17.62
CA LYS A 24 7.86 -1.74 17.47
C LYS A 24 7.57 -2.76 16.38
N TRP A 25 8.43 -2.82 15.38
CA TRP A 25 8.38 -3.85 14.34
C TRP A 25 8.56 -5.24 14.96
N GLN A 26 7.88 -6.24 14.38
CA GLN A 26 7.98 -7.64 14.74
C GLN A 26 8.12 -8.49 13.46
N PRO A 27 8.94 -9.55 13.45
CA PRO A 27 9.25 -10.33 12.25
C PRO A 27 8.05 -11.10 11.66
N ASP A 28 7.07 -11.42 12.49
CA ASP A 28 5.85 -12.12 12.14
C ASP A 28 4.66 -11.19 11.87
N LEU A 29 4.88 -9.87 11.90
CA LEU A 29 3.83 -8.88 11.65
C LEU A 29 3.25 -9.05 10.24
N ARG A 30 1.93 -9.26 10.19
CA ARG A 30 1.16 -9.38 8.96
C ARG A 30 -0.03 -8.44 9.00
N LEU A 31 -0.26 -7.74 7.90
CA LEU A 31 -1.33 -6.76 7.76
C LEU A 31 -2.29 -7.16 6.64
N THR A 32 -3.53 -6.72 6.78
CA THR A 32 -4.48 -6.64 5.66
C THR A 32 -4.59 -5.18 5.26
N VAL A 33 -4.25 -4.88 4.01
CA VAL A 33 -4.32 -3.53 3.46
C VAL A 33 -5.51 -3.45 2.51
N ARG A 34 -6.34 -2.43 2.65
CA ARG A 34 -7.50 -2.17 1.79
C ARG A 34 -7.43 -0.79 1.18
N TRP A 35 -7.84 -0.66 -0.07
CA TRP A 35 -7.91 0.64 -0.74
C TRP A 35 -9.06 0.69 -1.74
N LEU A 36 -9.69 1.86 -1.83
CA LEU A 36 -10.62 2.19 -2.89
C LEU A 36 -9.81 2.69 -4.09
N ALA A 37 -10.07 2.15 -5.28
CA ALA A 37 -9.53 2.68 -6.53
C ALA A 37 -10.26 3.97 -6.94
N ASP A 38 -9.96 5.07 -6.23
CA ASP A 38 -10.57 6.41 -6.39
C ASP A 38 -10.04 7.21 -7.59
N LYS A 39 -9.12 6.62 -8.36
CA LYS A 39 -8.55 7.13 -9.60
C LYS A 39 -8.19 5.96 -10.51
N LYS A 40 -8.07 6.21 -11.81
CA LYS A 40 -7.68 5.16 -12.78
C LYS A 40 -6.29 4.64 -12.40
N MET A 41 -6.19 3.37 -12.03
CA MET A 41 -4.93 2.66 -11.80
C MET A 41 -4.86 1.52 -12.82
N ASP A 42 -3.66 1.23 -13.33
CA ASP A 42 -3.48 0.16 -14.31
C ASP A 42 -3.94 -1.19 -13.72
N GLY A 43 -4.80 -1.89 -14.46
CA GLY A 43 -5.37 -3.17 -14.04
C GLY A 43 -6.58 -3.10 -13.11
N LYS A 44 -6.90 -1.92 -12.54
CA LYS A 44 -7.99 -1.78 -11.56
C LYS A 44 -9.25 -1.12 -12.11
N THR A 45 -10.39 -1.73 -11.81
CA THR A 45 -11.72 -1.14 -11.93
C THR A 45 -11.86 0.04 -10.97
N PHE A 46 -12.09 1.22 -11.54
CA PHE A 46 -12.35 2.46 -10.81
C PHE A 46 -13.60 2.33 -9.92
N GLY A 47 -13.55 2.87 -8.71
CA GLY A 47 -14.65 2.85 -7.74
C GLY A 47 -14.82 1.51 -7.01
N TYR A 48 -13.88 0.57 -7.16
CA TYR A 48 -13.90 -0.71 -6.45
C TYR A 48 -12.85 -0.74 -5.33
N TRP A 49 -13.21 -1.42 -4.25
CA TRP A 49 -12.31 -1.82 -3.19
C TRP A 49 -11.45 -3.00 -3.60
N TYR A 50 -10.20 -2.92 -3.20
CA TYR A 50 -9.22 -3.99 -3.32
C TYR A 50 -8.59 -4.25 -1.96
N LYS A 51 -8.10 -5.47 -1.78
CA LYS A 51 -7.34 -5.88 -0.61
C LYS A 51 -6.07 -6.62 -0.98
N ALA A 52 -5.09 -6.54 -0.09
CA ALA A 52 -3.96 -7.45 -0.03
C ALA A 52 -3.87 -7.99 1.40
N GLU A 53 -3.77 -9.31 1.53
CA GLU A 53 -3.67 -10.01 2.82
C GLU A 53 -2.25 -10.52 3.05
N ASN A 54 -1.92 -10.80 4.32
CA ASN A 54 -0.59 -11.26 4.73
C ASN A 54 0.55 -10.32 4.29
N VAL A 55 0.27 -9.02 4.19
CA VAL A 55 1.27 -8.03 3.80
C VAL A 55 2.32 -7.94 4.91
N ARG A 56 3.57 -8.23 4.55
CA ARG A 56 4.73 -8.01 5.42
C ARG A 56 5.28 -6.62 5.18
N ILE A 57 5.83 -6.02 6.22
CA ILE A 57 6.53 -4.74 6.13
C ILE A 57 7.99 -4.91 6.50
N ALA A 58 8.87 -4.21 5.77
CA ALA A 58 10.28 -4.16 6.09
C ALA A 58 10.47 -3.66 7.52
N GLN A 59 11.56 -4.06 8.16
CA GLN A 59 11.87 -3.61 9.50
C GLN A 59 11.91 -2.08 9.50
N TYR A 60 11.13 -1.48 10.40
CA TYR A 60 11.09 -0.03 10.57
C TYR A 60 11.61 0.34 11.96
N GLY A 61 12.31 1.47 12.03
CA GLY A 61 12.74 2.07 13.29
C GLY A 61 11.56 2.54 14.14
N SER A 62 11.77 2.86 15.41
CA SER A 62 10.72 3.32 16.35
C SER A 62 10.14 4.71 16.05
N GLN A 63 10.37 5.25 14.85
CA GLN A 63 10.02 6.61 14.45
C GLN A 63 8.58 6.66 13.92
N ASN A 64 7.93 7.82 14.08
CA ASN A 64 6.57 8.10 13.61
C ASN A 64 6.53 8.33 12.09
N GLY A 65 6.97 7.33 11.32
CA GLY A 65 6.97 7.38 9.87
C GLY A 65 5.58 7.42 9.26
N GLY A 66 5.42 8.14 8.16
CA GLY A 66 4.23 8.00 7.31
C GLY A 66 4.21 6.62 6.66
N ALA A 67 3.02 6.03 6.56
CA ALA A 67 2.82 4.81 5.80
C ALA A 67 2.53 5.14 4.33
N TRP A 68 3.27 4.50 3.43
CA TRP A 68 3.16 4.69 1.98
C TRP A 68 2.84 3.38 1.31
N MET A 69 1.71 3.34 0.62
CA MET A 69 1.41 2.25 -0.31
C MET A 69 1.92 2.65 -1.70
N ILE A 70 2.90 1.88 -2.18
CA ILE A 70 3.47 2.01 -3.51
C ILE A 70 2.72 1.10 -4.45
N PHE A 71 2.11 1.69 -5.49
CA PHE A 71 1.41 0.92 -6.52
C PHE A 71 2.36 0.61 -7.69
N LEU A 72 2.39 -0.65 -8.09
CA LEU A 72 3.20 -1.19 -9.17
C LEU A 72 2.29 -1.80 -10.25
N PRO A 73 2.78 -1.97 -11.49
CA PRO A 73 2.01 -2.62 -12.56
C PRO A 73 1.57 -4.04 -12.19
N GLY A 74 0.38 -4.43 -12.69
CA GLY A 74 -0.18 -5.78 -12.49
C GLY A 74 -0.82 -5.98 -11.11
N ASP A 75 -1.45 -4.94 -10.57
CA ASP A 75 -2.08 -4.91 -9.24
C ASP A 75 -1.13 -5.16 -8.06
N ARG A 76 0.17 -5.03 -8.29
CA ARG A 76 1.19 -5.23 -7.26
C ARG A 76 1.30 -4.01 -6.35
N VAL A 77 1.51 -4.24 -5.07
CA VAL A 77 1.67 -3.19 -4.06
C VAL A 77 2.80 -3.52 -3.10
N ARG A 78 3.46 -2.49 -2.58
CA ARG A 78 4.40 -2.60 -1.45
C ARG A 78 4.07 -1.53 -0.42
N LEU A 79 3.95 -1.93 0.84
CA LEU A 79 3.75 -1.02 1.96
C LEU A 79 5.11 -0.66 2.56
N MET A 80 5.36 0.64 2.72
CA MET A 80 6.59 1.18 3.31
C MET A 80 6.25 2.10 4.48
N ILE A 81 7.06 2.07 5.54
CA ILE A 81 6.99 3.03 6.64
C ILE A 81 8.20 3.95 6.49
N THR A 82 8.00 5.26 6.28
CA THR A 82 9.15 6.18 6.14
C THR A 82 9.89 6.30 7.46
N ASP A 83 11.07 5.71 7.54
CA ASP A 83 11.86 5.65 8.77
C ASP A 83 13.23 6.31 8.63
N GLY A 84 13.46 7.05 7.55
CA GLY A 84 14.79 7.56 7.20
C GLY A 84 15.62 6.61 6.33
N ASN A 85 14.97 5.60 5.71
CA ASN A 85 15.60 4.60 4.84
C ASN A 85 16.53 3.66 5.63
N HIS A 86 16.06 3.15 6.76
CA HIS A 86 16.72 2.07 7.49
C HIS A 86 16.69 0.76 6.69
N ASP A 87 17.44 -0.24 7.18
CA ASP A 87 17.59 -1.56 6.56
C ASP A 87 16.24 -2.14 6.10
N GLY A 88 16.13 -2.46 4.80
CA GLY A 88 14.92 -3.03 4.21
C GLY A 88 14.24 -2.17 3.13
N GLY A 89 14.80 -1.01 2.78
CA GLY A 89 14.40 -0.23 1.61
C GLY A 89 13.09 0.55 1.80
N ASN A 90 12.93 1.14 2.99
CA ASN A 90 11.79 1.98 3.37
C ASN A 90 11.95 3.41 2.85
N ASN A 91 11.99 3.58 1.52
CA ASN A 91 12.04 4.88 0.88
C ASN A 91 11.01 4.98 -0.26
N PRO A 92 9.90 5.71 -0.07
CA PRO A 92 8.84 5.79 -1.07
C PRO A 92 9.26 6.53 -2.35
N ASN A 93 10.39 7.24 -2.35
CA ASN A 93 10.95 7.86 -3.55
C ASN A 93 11.66 6.85 -4.46
N ASN A 94 12.02 5.68 -3.92
CA ASN A 94 12.66 4.61 -4.67
C ASN A 94 11.61 3.58 -5.06
N ARG A 95 11.51 3.27 -6.36
CA ARG A 95 10.64 2.19 -6.82
C ARG A 95 11.17 0.86 -6.25
N PRO A 96 10.32 0.02 -5.62
CA PRO A 96 10.62 -1.37 -5.36
C PRO A 96 11.10 -2.12 -6.61
N ALA A 97 12.01 -3.06 -6.41
CA ALA A 97 12.36 -4.02 -7.46
C ALA A 97 11.14 -4.90 -7.79
N ASP A 98 11.06 -5.42 -9.02
CA ASP A 98 9.90 -6.23 -9.43
C ASP A 98 9.86 -7.61 -8.74
N ASP A 99 11.01 -8.11 -8.29
CA ASP A 99 11.22 -9.38 -7.57
C ASP A 99 11.31 -9.21 -6.05
N ASP A 100 10.97 -8.02 -5.55
CA ASP A 100 10.99 -7.68 -4.14
C ASP A 100 10.03 -8.58 -3.32
N PRO A 101 10.51 -9.27 -2.28
CA PRO A 101 9.73 -10.27 -1.54
C PRO A 101 8.64 -9.67 -0.63
N LEU A 102 8.58 -8.33 -0.52
CA LEU A 102 7.52 -7.60 0.19
C LEU A 102 6.48 -7.00 -0.77
N VAL A 103 6.67 -7.17 -2.08
CA VAL A 103 5.64 -6.87 -3.07
C VAL A 103 4.60 -7.97 -3.06
N VAL A 104 3.34 -7.58 -2.94
CA VAL A 104 2.19 -8.49 -2.91
C VAL A 104 1.18 -8.08 -3.97
N LYS A 105 0.36 -9.02 -4.43
CA LYS A 105 -0.70 -8.74 -5.39
C LYS A 105 -1.99 -8.35 -4.68
N GLY A 106 -2.59 -7.25 -5.10
CA GLY A 106 -3.94 -6.86 -4.73
C GLY A 106 -5.01 -7.61 -5.51
N VAL A 107 -6.13 -7.89 -4.86
CA VAL A 107 -7.31 -8.52 -5.45
C VAL A 107 -8.56 -7.71 -5.11
N LEU A 108 -9.64 -7.90 -5.86
CA LEU A 108 -10.94 -7.31 -5.49
C LEU A 108 -11.34 -7.76 -4.08
N ASP A 109 -11.85 -6.81 -3.30
CA ASP A 109 -12.42 -7.11 -1.99
C ASP A 109 -13.95 -7.22 -2.12
N ASP A 110 -14.45 -8.40 -2.44
CA ASP A 110 -15.89 -8.63 -2.68
C ASP A 110 -16.76 -8.21 -1.48
N GLU A 111 -16.26 -8.42 -0.26
CA GLU A 111 -16.93 -8.04 0.97
C GLU A 111 -17.04 -6.52 1.08
N TRP A 112 -15.93 -5.79 0.92
CA TRP A 112 -15.94 -4.34 1.00
C TRP A 112 -16.65 -3.67 -0.18
N ASN A 113 -16.60 -4.27 -1.37
CA ASN A 113 -17.39 -3.83 -2.51
C ASN A 113 -18.88 -4.01 -2.28
N ARG A 114 -19.30 -4.99 -1.46
CA ARG A 114 -20.69 -5.17 -1.05
C ARG A 114 -21.10 -4.18 0.05
N LEU A 115 -20.25 -3.97 1.06
CA LEU A 115 -20.61 -3.23 2.27
C LEU A 115 -20.32 -1.72 2.19
N TYR A 116 -19.31 -1.31 1.43
CA TYR A 116 -18.73 0.04 1.47
C TYR A 116 -18.51 0.64 0.08
N ARG A 117 -19.32 0.25 -0.92
CA ARG A 117 -19.11 0.57 -2.35
C ARG A 117 -18.84 2.05 -2.65
N GLU A 118 -19.43 2.97 -1.86
CA GLU A 118 -19.24 4.42 -2.00
C GLU A 118 -18.06 4.98 -1.19
N GLY A 119 -17.11 4.14 -0.80
CA GLY A 119 -15.92 4.55 -0.04
C GLY A 119 -16.12 4.63 1.47
N GLY A 120 -17.27 4.17 1.98
CA GLY A 120 -17.56 4.04 3.41
C GLY A 120 -17.30 5.33 4.19
N THR A 121 -18.23 6.28 4.16
CA THR A 121 -18.25 7.37 5.15
C THR A 121 -18.47 6.76 6.53
N THR A 122 -17.39 6.62 7.30
CA THR A 122 -17.50 6.49 8.76
C THR A 122 -17.28 7.90 9.32
N GLN A 123 -18.34 8.46 9.90
CA GLN A 123 -18.26 9.62 10.80
C GLN A 123 -17.36 9.30 12.01
#